data_AF-A0A0Q0RWC8-F1
#
_entry.id   AF-A0A0Q0RWC8-F1
#
_cell.length_a   1.000
_cell.length_b   1.000
_cell.length_c   1.000
_cell.angle_alpha   90.00
_cell.angle_beta   90.00
_cell.angle_gamma   90.00
#
_symmetry.space_group_name_H-M   'P 1'
#
loop_
_entity.id
_entity.type
_entity.pdbx_description
1 polymer ?
#
loop_
_entity_poly.entity_id
_entity_poly.type
_entity_poly.pdbx_seq_one_letter_code
_entity_poly.pdbx_strand_id
1 'polypeptide(L)'
;MLEQKDVIEDDILDQISHALKIPVEAFQNFDEEQAVNIISNTFNIEKEAYIGNSKPVFNINPFDELKKLHDEKIALYERMLKEKDEMMTRLEKLINK
;
A
#
# COMPACT_ATOMS: atom_id res chain seq x y z
N MET A 1 -35.53 13.80 -24.64
CA MET A 1 -34.49 12.81 -24.26
C MET A 1 -35.19 11.71 -23.48
N LEU A 2 -34.92 10.43 -23.74
CA LEU A 2 -35.52 9.33 -22.96
C LEU A 2 -35.12 9.37 -21.48
N GLU A 3 -33.91 9.86 -21.20
CA GLU A 3 -33.34 10.06 -19.85
C GLU A 3 -34.10 11.08 -18.98
N GLN A 4 -34.99 11.89 -19.56
CA GLN A 4 -35.78 12.91 -18.83
C GLN A 4 -37.21 12.45 -18.53
N LYS A 5 -37.60 11.25 -18.97
CA LYS A 5 -38.91 10.69 -18.67
C LYS A 5 -38.81 9.86 -17.38
N ASP A 6 -39.67 10.15 -16.41
CA ASP A 6 -39.74 9.38 -15.14
C ASP A 6 -40.27 7.95 -15.34
N VAL A 7 -41.03 7.72 -16.41
CA VAL A 7 -41.59 6.42 -16.77
C VAL A 7 -41.37 6.18 -18.27
N ILE A 8 -40.84 5.01 -18.61
CA ILE A 8 -40.64 4.55 -19.99
C ILE A 8 -41.73 3.53 -20.31
N GLU A 9 -42.36 3.66 -21.47
CA GLU A 9 -43.38 2.73 -21.94
C GLU A 9 -42.79 1.34 -22.29
N ASP A 10 -43.51 0.25 -21.98
CA ASP A 10 -43.02 -1.14 -22.14
C ASP A 10 -42.65 -1.49 -23.59
N ASP A 11 -43.37 -0.93 -24.57
CA ASP A 11 -43.13 -1.13 -26.00
C ASP A 11 -41.79 -0.54 -26.48
N ILE A 12 -41.34 0.54 -25.81
CA ILE A 12 -40.03 1.15 -26.04
C ILE A 12 -38.95 0.35 -25.32
N LEU A 13 -39.23 -0.13 -24.11
CA LEU A 13 -38.29 -0.96 -23.35
C LEU A 13 -37.99 -2.27 -24.09
N ASP A 14 -39.01 -2.88 -24.70
CA ASP A 14 -38.87 -4.06 -25.55
C ASP A 14 -37.97 -3.77 -26.77
N GLN A 15 -38.14 -2.62 -27.42
CA GLN A 15 -37.30 -2.22 -28.56
C GLN A 15 -35.84 -2.03 -28.16
N ILE A 16 -35.60 -1.41 -27.00
CA ILE A 16 -34.25 -1.21 -26.45
C ILE A 16 -33.61 -2.55 -26.08
N SER A 17 -34.37 -3.43 -25.41
CA SER A 17 -33.97 -4.80 -25.08
C SER A 17 -33.52 -5.58 -26.32
N HIS A 18 -34.30 -5.54 -27.41
CA HIS A 18 -33.93 -6.20 -28.66
C HIS A 18 -32.70 -5.57 -29.33
N ALA A 19 -32.58 -4.25 -29.30
CA ALA A 19 -31.45 -3.54 -29.90
C ALA A 19 -30.13 -3.81 -29.16
N LEU A 20 -30.17 -3.81 -27.82
CA LEU A 20 -29.00 -4.02 -26.96
C LEU A 20 -28.74 -5.49 -26.63
N LYS A 21 -29.69 -6.38 -26.98
CA LYS A 21 -29.67 -7.82 -26.65
C LYS A 21 -29.57 -8.08 -25.14
N ILE A 22 -30.28 -7.28 -24.35
CA ILE A 22 -30.33 -7.37 -22.89
C ILE A 22 -31.78 -7.65 -22.49
N PRO A 23 -32.08 -8.62 -21.60
CA PRO A 23 -33.44 -8.91 -21.18
C PRO A 23 -34.16 -7.68 -20.58
N VAL A 24 -35.46 -7.57 -20.83
CA VAL A 24 -36.31 -6.45 -20.36
C VAL A 24 -36.27 -6.36 -18.82
N GLU A 25 -36.22 -7.52 -18.18
CA GLU A 25 -36.15 -7.68 -16.73
C GLU A 25 -34.88 -7.05 -16.14
N ALA A 26 -33.79 -6.96 -16.91
CA ALA A 26 -32.56 -6.34 -16.43
C ALA A 26 -32.69 -4.82 -16.29
N PHE A 27 -33.52 -4.17 -17.11
CA PHE A 27 -33.81 -2.75 -16.98
C PHE A 27 -34.82 -2.48 -15.85
N GLN A 28 -35.81 -3.35 -15.69
CA GLN A 28 -36.81 -3.23 -14.62
C GLN A 28 -36.23 -3.49 -13.23
N ASN A 29 -35.23 -4.38 -13.12
CA ASN A 29 -34.54 -4.70 -11.87
C ASN A 29 -33.19 -3.97 -11.75
N PHE A 30 -32.98 -2.89 -12.50
CA PHE A 30 -31.74 -2.12 -12.43
C PHE A 30 -31.65 -1.37 -11.10
N ASP A 31 -30.61 -1.67 -10.32
CA ASP A 31 -30.26 -0.96 -9.09
C ASP A 31 -29.11 0.00 -9.36
N GLU A 32 -29.44 1.30 -9.37
CA GLU A 32 -28.46 2.37 -9.61
C GLU A 32 -27.37 2.41 -8.54
N GLU A 33 -27.72 2.23 -7.26
CA GLU A 33 -26.74 2.25 -6.16
C GLU A 33 -25.76 1.09 -6.29
N GLN A 34 -26.26 -0.11 -6.63
CA GLN A 34 -25.42 -1.26 -6.88
C GLN A 34 -24.52 -1.05 -8.10
N ALA A 35 -25.05 -0.49 -9.19
CA ALA A 35 -24.27 -0.20 -10.39
C ALA A 35 -23.17 0.84 -10.12
N VAL A 36 -23.48 1.93 -9.40
CA VAL A 36 -22.53 2.96 -9.00
C VAL A 36 -21.46 2.37 -8.07
N ASN A 37 -21.83 1.51 -7.12
CA ASN A 37 -20.88 0.81 -6.26
C ASN A 37 -19.95 -0.10 -7.05
N ILE A 38 -20.47 -0.87 -8.01
CA ILE A 38 -19.65 -1.74 -8.85
C ILE A 38 -18.71 -0.91 -9.71
N ILE A 39 -19.20 0.13 -10.39
CA ILE A 39 -18.36 1.02 -11.21
C ILE A 39 -17.27 1.68 -10.34
N SER A 40 -17.64 2.17 -9.16
CA SER A 40 -16.72 2.82 -8.21
C SER A 40 -15.64 1.90 -7.66
N ASN A 41 -15.97 0.62 -7.44
CA ASN A 41 -15.03 -0.34 -6.88
C ASN A 41 -14.31 -1.20 -7.95
N THR A 42 -14.82 -1.19 -9.19
CA THR A 42 -14.29 -1.97 -10.33
C THR A 42 -13.59 -1.05 -11.34
N PHE A 43 -13.14 0.14 -10.93
CA PHE A 43 -12.13 0.85 -11.66
C PHE A 43 -10.85 -0.01 -11.69
N ASN A 44 -10.39 -0.33 -12.90
CA ASN A 44 -9.13 -0.95 -13.34
C ASN A 44 -8.13 -1.52 -12.30
N ILE A 45 -8.27 -2.80 -11.95
CA ILE A 45 -7.15 -3.59 -11.39
C ILE A 45 -5.99 -3.71 -12.40
N GLU A 46 -6.25 -3.67 -13.70
CA GLU A 46 -5.21 -3.81 -14.73
C GLU A 46 -4.47 -2.50 -15.08
N LYS A 47 -5.00 -1.35 -14.68
CA LYS A 47 -4.40 -0.02 -14.89
C LYS A 47 -4.65 0.87 -13.68
N GLU A 48 -3.85 0.66 -12.65
CA GLU A 48 -3.60 1.64 -11.58
C GLU A 48 -4.85 2.25 -10.90
N ALA A 49 -5.89 1.47 -10.63
CA ALA A 49 -6.93 1.93 -9.71
C ALA A 49 -6.38 1.94 -8.28
N TYR A 50 -5.98 3.13 -7.85
CA TYR A 50 -5.32 3.39 -6.58
C TYR A 50 -6.36 3.61 -5.48
N ILE A 51 -6.98 2.55 -4.98
CA ILE A 51 -7.77 2.59 -3.74
C ILE A 51 -6.91 2.03 -2.61
N GLY A 52 -6.23 2.93 -1.89
CA GLY A 52 -5.47 2.59 -0.69
C GLY A 52 -4.00 2.27 -0.95
N ASN A 53 -3.15 3.27 -0.69
CA ASN A 53 -1.75 3.12 -0.25
C ASN A 53 -0.97 1.92 -0.85
N SER A 54 -0.86 1.83 -2.17
CA SER A 54 -0.16 0.76 -2.89
C SER A 54 1.37 0.78 -2.73
N LYS A 55 1.89 1.62 -1.83
CA LYS A 55 3.29 1.66 -1.44
C LYS A 55 3.30 1.80 0.08
N PRO A 56 3.66 0.77 0.87
CA PRO A 56 3.99 1.02 2.26
C PRO A 56 5.09 2.08 2.26
N VAL A 57 4.74 3.30 2.67
CA VAL A 57 5.72 4.32 2.98
C VAL A 57 6.35 3.85 4.27
N PHE A 58 7.35 2.98 4.14
CA PHE A 58 8.21 2.64 5.24
C PHE A 58 8.85 3.95 5.67
N ASN A 59 8.40 4.48 6.80
CA ASN A 59 8.92 5.70 7.39
C ASN A 59 10.27 5.36 8.06
N ILE A 60 11.22 4.87 7.25
CA ILE A 60 12.59 4.63 7.66
C ILE A 60 13.23 6.02 7.70
N ASN A 61 13.43 6.54 8.90
CA ASN A 61 14.14 7.79 9.09
C ASN A 61 15.65 7.50 9.00
N PRO A 62 16.36 7.94 7.94
CA PRO A 62 17.78 7.63 7.76
C PRO A 62 18.65 8.20 8.89
N PHE A 63 18.19 9.26 9.56
CA PHE A 63 18.91 9.85 10.69
C PHE A 63 18.90 8.96 11.93
N ASP A 64 17.83 8.22 12.17
CA ASP A 64 17.75 7.31 13.32
C ASP A 64 18.68 6.11 13.13
N GLU A 65 18.75 5.59 11.90
CA GLU A 65 19.69 4.52 11.53
C GLU A 65 21.15 4.99 11.61
N LEU A 66 21.43 6.21 11.15
CA LEU A 66 22.76 6.81 11.26
C LEU A 66 23.18 7.01 12.72
N LYS A 67 22.28 7.48 13.58
CA LYS A 67 22.54 7.64 15.00
C LYS A 67 22.86 6.29 15.64
N LYS A 68 22.07 5.26 15.36
CA LYS A 68 22.31 3.90 15.85
C LYS A 68 23.69 3.37 15.43
N LEU A 69 24.08 3.60 14.16
CA LEU A 69 25.40 3.20 13.65
C LEU A 69 26.54 3.93 14.38
N HIS A 70 26.36 5.20 14.70
CA HIS A 70 27.33 5.96 15.50
C HIS A 70 27.45 5.43 16.93
N ASP A 71 26.33 5.14 17.59
CA ASP A 71 26.31 4.61 18.95
C ASP A 71 26.99 3.22 19.02
N GLU A 72 26.69 2.34 18.06
CA GLU A 72 27.33 1.02 17.94
C GLU A 72 28.84 1.12 17.69
N LYS A 73 29.27 2.08 16.84
CA LYS A 73 30.68 2.36 16.58
C LYS A 73 31.42 2.84 17.84
N ILE A 74 30.81 3.73 18.62
CA ILE A 74 31.40 4.23 19.87
C ILE A 74 31.57 3.08 20.86
N ALA A 75 30.53 2.27 21.07
CA ALA A 75 30.58 1.11 21.96
C ALA A 75 31.65 0.08 21.54
N LEU A 76 31.84 -0.12 20.23
CA LEU A 76 32.90 -0.99 19.72
C LEU A 76 34.29 -0.44 20.04
N TYR A 77 34.51 0.87 19.86
CA TYR A 77 35.80 1.48 20.19
C TYR A 77 36.12 1.44 21.68
N GLU A 78 35.14 1.66 22.54
CA GLU A 78 35.34 1.52 23.99
C GLU A 78 35.78 0.09 24.36
N ARG A 79 35.15 -0.93 23.76
CA ARG A 79 35.54 -2.34 23.97
C ARG A 79 36.95 -2.63 23.45
N MET A 80 37.30 -2.12 22.27
CA MET A 80 38.64 -2.30 21.70
C MET A 80 39.73 -1.62 22.54
N LEU A 81 39.46 -0.43 23.07
CA LEU A 81 40.39 0.27 23.97
C LEU A 81 40.60 -0.54 25.25
N LYS A 82 39.51 -1.02 25.85
CA LYS A 82 39.58 -1.88 27.04
C LYS A 82 40.39 -3.16 26.77
N GLU A 83 40.15 -3.83 25.64
CA GLU A 83 40.90 -5.03 25.27
C GLU A 83 42.39 -4.73 25.07
N LYS A 84 42.73 -3.58 24.46
CA LYS A 84 44.11 -3.12 24.35
C LYS A 84 44.74 -2.89 25.72
N ASP A 85 44.07 -2.22 26.65
CA ASP A 85 44.59 -1.95 27.99
C ASP A 85 44.82 -3.26 28.77
N GLU A 86 43.90 -4.22 28.66
CA GLU A 86 44.04 -5.55 29.25
C GLU A 86 45.22 -6.33 28.64
N MET A 87 45.39 -6.27 27.31
CA MET A 87 46.54 -6.88 26.63
C MET A 87 47.86 -6.24 27.05
N MET A 88 47.94 -4.91 27.13
CA MET A 88 49.13 -4.18 27.57
C MET A 88 49.49 -4.58 29.01
N THR A 89 48.52 -4.63 29.91
CA THR A 89 48.72 -5.08 31.29
C THR A 89 49.26 -6.51 31.36
N ARG A 90 48.77 -7.42 30.51
CA ARG A 90 49.28 -8.80 30.44
C ARG A 90 50.72 -8.84 29.92
N LEU A 91 51.04 -8.05 28.90
CA LEU A 91 52.40 -7.96 28.34
C LEU A 91 53.39 -7.38 29.37
N GLU A 92 53.03 -6.30 30.06
CA GLU A 92 53.85 -5.71 31.13
C GLU A 92 54.15 -6.72 32.25
N LYS A 93 53.17 -7.53 32.65
CA LYS A 93 53.36 -8.60 33.65
C LYS A 93 54.28 -9.72 33.18
N LEU A 94 54.32 -10.00 31.87
CA LEU A 94 55.23 -11.00 31.29
C LEU A 94 56.66 -10.47 31.19
N ILE A 95 56.84 -9.17 30.92
CA ILE A 95 58.14 -8.52 30.80
C ILE A 95 58.77 -8.24 32.17
N ASN A 96 57.96 -7.87 33.18
CA ASN A 96 58.44 -7.60 34.55
C ASN A 96 58.63 -8.87 35.40
N LYS A 97 58.85 -10.02 34.76
CA LYS A 97 59.10 -11.33 35.38
C LYS A 97 60.48 -11.83 34.96
#